data_AF-A0A193C1K2-F1
#
_entry.id   AF-A0A193C1K2-F1
#
_cell.length_a   1.000
_cell.length_b   1.000
_cell.length_c   1.000
_cell.angle_alpha   90.00
_cell.angle_beta   90.00
_cell.angle_gamma   90.00
#
_symmetry.space_group_name_H-M   'P 1'
#
loop_
_entity.id
_entity.type
_entity.pdbx_description
1 polymer ?
#
loop_
_entity_poly.entity_id
_entity_poly.type
_entity_poly.pdbx_seq_one_letter_code
_entity_poly.pdbx_strand_id
1 'polypeptide(L)'
;MNILLVLIVLSGVAFLCGLLYLRFQDIARKRELDDALSDARRWVERLAGQVAHLIGTNAPAKQALADASERFTLACSRLDLAKTVEQAGLAKQTALEGLHHIRAARVAMKLNPGPALPEEAERSRADGEVADRPLPQGWYSRPWRKSASDSVGPERP
;
A
#
# COMPACT_ATOMS: atom_id res chain seq x y z
N MET A 1 -24.47 -45.59 -35.02
CA MET A 1 -24.15 -45.94 -33.62
C MET A 1 -22.92 -45.19 -33.11
N ASN A 2 -21.77 -45.25 -33.82
CA ASN A 2 -20.50 -44.68 -33.34
C ASN A 2 -20.48 -43.15 -33.20
N ILE A 3 -21.07 -42.40 -34.14
CA ILE A 3 -21.08 -40.92 -34.09
C ILE A 3 -21.86 -40.42 -32.86
N LEU A 4 -22.97 -41.08 -32.52
CA LEU A 4 -23.78 -40.72 -31.35
C LEU A 4 -22.99 -40.95 -30.04
N LEU A 5 -22.26 -42.08 -29.95
CA LEU A 5 -21.39 -42.37 -28.81
C LEU A 5 -20.27 -41.34 -28.65
N VAL A 6 -19.63 -40.94 -29.75
CA VAL A 6 -18.56 -39.92 -29.71
C VAL A 6 -19.09 -38.57 -29.20
N LEU A 7 -20.28 -38.16 -29.62
CA LEU A 7 -20.89 -36.91 -29.16
C LEU A 7 -21.25 -36.94 -27.68
N ILE A 8 -21.74 -38.08 -27.16
CA ILE A 8 -22.05 -38.25 -25.74
C ILE A 8 -20.78 -38.22 -24.88
N VAL A 9 -19.71 -38.87 -25.34
CA VAL A 9 -18.43 -38.84 -24.61
C VAL A 9 -17.84 -37.43 -24.61
N LEU A 10 -17.87 -36.73 -25.75
CA LEU A 10 -17.38 -35.35 -25.84
C LEU A 10 -18.18 -34.39 -24.95
N SER A 11 -19.50 -34.51 -24.90
CA SER A 11 -20.32 -33.68 -24.02
C SER A 11 -20.07 -34.00 -22.54
N GLY A 12 -19.89 -35.27 -22.19
CA GLY A 12 -19.53 -35.70 -20.83
C GLY A 12 -18.16 -35.15 -20.39
N VAL A 13 -17.16 -35.22 -21.26
CA VAL A 13 -15.82 -34.66 -20.99
C VAL A 13 -15.88 -33.13 -20.91
N ALA A 14 -16.55 -32.46 -21.83
CA ALA A 14 -16.71 -31.00 -21.80
C ALA A 14 -17.44 -30.53 -20.53
N PHE A 15 -18.49 -31.24 -20.11
CA PHE A 15 -19.22 -30.97 -18.88
C PHE A 15 -18.34 -31.17 -17.64
N LEU A 16 -17.59 -32.28 -17.58
CA LEU A 16 -16.64 -32.56 -16.49
C LEU A 16 -15.54 -31.49 -16.41
N CYS A 17 -14.95 -31.11 -17.55
CA CYS A 17 -13.96 -30.04 -17.63
C CYS A 17 -14.53 -28.70 -17.15
N GLY A 18 -15.76 -28.35 -17.56
CA GLY A 18 -16.44 -27.14 -17.09
C GLY A 18 -16.63 -27.15 -15.57
N LEU A 19 -17.02 -28.28 -14.99
CA LEU A 19 -17.26 -28.41 -13.56
C LEU A 19 -15.94 -28.32 -12.74
N LEU A 20 -14.86 -28.90 -13.25
CA LEU A 20 -13.51 -28.77 -12.66
C LEU A 20 -12.97 -27.34 -12.76
N TYR A 21 -13.21 -26.65 -13.88
CA TYR A 21 -12.78 -25.27 -14.08
C TYR A 21 -13.44 -24.31 -13.07
N LEU A 22 -14.76 -24.45 -12.85
CA LEU A 22 -15.48 -23.67 -11.84
C LEU A 22 -14.95 -23.93 -10.42
N ARG A 23 -14.65 -25.18 -10.08
CA ARG A 23 -14.02 -25.55 -8.80
C ARG A 23 -12.62 -24.95 -8.64
N PHE A 24 -11.83 -24.94 -9.70
CA PHE A 24 -10.48 -24.38 -9.68
C PHE A 24 -10.49 -22.88 -9.40
N GLN A 25 -11.44 -22.13 -9.98
CA GLN A 25 -11.59 -20.70 -9.71
C GLN A 25 -11.96 -20.40 -8.25
N ASP A 26 -12.82 -21.21 -7.63
CA ASP A 26 -13.17 -21.04 -6.21
C ASP A 26 -11.94 -21.19 -5.29
N ILE A 27 -11.08 -22.16 -5.60
CA ILE A 27 -9.85 -22.41 -4.84
C ILE A 27 -8.87 -21.24 -5.00
N ALA A 28 -8.71 -20.72 -6.22
CA ALA A 28 -7.85 -19.57 -6.48
C ALA A 28 -8.31 -18.32 -5.69
N ARG A 29 -9.60 -17.97 -5.78
CA ARG A 29 -10.17 -16.81 -5.05
C ARG A 29 -10.02 -16.91 -3.54
N LYS A 30 -10.21 -18.10 -2.97
CA LYS A 30 -10.02 -18.32 -1.53
C LYS A 30 -8.58 -18.12 -1.12
N ARG A 31 -7.63 -18.66 -1.89
CA ARG A 31 -6.19 -18.46 -1.64
C ARG A 31 -5.80 -16.99 -1.68
N GLU A 32 -6.26 -16.26 -2.69
CA GLU A 32 -6.01 -14.81 -2.79
C GLU A 32 -6.53 -14.04 -1.57
N LEU A 33 -7.72 -14.39 -1.07
CA LEU A 33 -8.27 -13.80 0.14
C LEU A 33 -7.44 -14.17 1.39
N ASP A 34 -7.08 -15.44 1.55
CA ASP A 34 -6.30 -15.93 2.70
C ASP A 34 -4.91 -15.27 2.74
N ASP A 35 -4.27 -15.10 1.58
CA ASP A 35 -2.99 -14.41 1.43
C ASP A 35 -3.13 -12.93 1.79
N ALA A 36 -4.19 -12.25 1.30
CA ALA A 36 -4.45 -10.85 1.62
C ALA A 36 -4.73 -10.63 3.11
N LEU A 37 -5.51 -11.51 3.75
CA LEU A 37 -5.78 -11.47 5.18
C LEU A 37 -4.51 -11.72 6.00
N SER A 38 -3.66 -12.66 5.57
CA SER A 38 -2.38 -12.96 6.22
C SER A 38 -1.42 -11.77 6.15
N ASP A 39 -1.33 -11.08 5.00
CA ASP A 39 -0.52 -9.86 4.88
C ASP A 39 -1.09 -8.74 5.75
N ALA A 40 -2.41 -8.49 5.72
CA ALA A 40 -3.04 -7.48 6.58
C ALA A 40 -2.80 -7.75 8.07
N ARG A 41 -2.97 -9.00 8.53
CA ARG A 41 -2.72 -9.41 9.91
C ARG A 41 -1.28 -9.15 10.33
N ARG A 42 -0.31 -9.48 9.47
CA ARG A 42 1.12 -9.21 9.73
C ARG A 42 1.39 -7.72 10.02
N TRP A 43 0.73 -6.80 9.31
CA TRP A 43 0.87 -5.36 9.55
C TRP A 43 0.16 -4.89 10.81
N VAL A 44 -1.03 -5.43 11.11
CA VAL A 44 -1.75 -5.14 12.35
C VAL A 44 -0.98 -5.62 13.58
N GLU A 45 -0.41 -6.83 13.55
CA GLU A 45 0.43 -7.36 14.63
C GLU A 45 1.69 -6.52 14.84
N ARG A 46 2.30 -6.05 13.74
CA ARG A 46 3.44 -5.12 13.83
C ARG A 46 3.04 -3.81 14.50
N LEU A 47 1.89 -3.24 14.15
CA LEU A 47 1.37 -2.04 14.79
C LEU A 47 1.06 -2.28 16.27
N ALA A 48 0.43 -3.41 16.61
CA ALA A 48 0.14 -3.81 17.99
C ALA A 48 1.41 -3.81 18.85
N GLY A 49 2.49 -4.41 18.33
CA GLY A 49 3.78 -4.44 19.01
C GLY A 49 4.35 -3.04 19.27
N GLN A 50 4.19 -2.10 18.34
CA GLN A 50 4.66 -0.72 18.52
C GLN A 50 3.82 0.05 19.53
N VAL A 51 2.49 -0.02 19.43
CA VAL A 51 1.55 0.67 20.34
C VAL A 51 1.75 0.18 21.79
N ALA A 52 1.99 -1.13 21.98
CA ALA A 52 2.16 -1.69 23.31
C ALA A 52 3.50 -1.32 23.98
N HIS A 53 4.57 -1.11 23.21
CA HIS A 53 5.93 -0.92 23.76
C HIS A 53 6.43 0.53 23.75
N LEU A 54 5.87 1.41 22.91
CA LEU A 54 6.35 2.77 22.78
C LEU A 54 5.67 3.70 23.79
N ILE A 55 6.46 4.31 24.68
CA ILE A 55 5.95 5.23 25.71
C ILE A 55 6.22 6.68 25.29
N GLY A 56 5.16 7.49 25.20
CA GLY A 56 5.24 8.91 24.82
C GLY A 56 5.78 9.78 25.96
N THR A 57 6.94 10.40 25.74
CA THR A 57 7.62 11.23 26.76
C THR A 57 7.31 12.72 26.65
N ASN A 58 6.72 13.18 25.55
CA ASN A 58 6.33 14.57 25.32
C ASN A 58 4.92 14.69 24.71
N ALA A 59 4.33 15.89 24.73
CA ALA A 59 2.95 16.09 24.29
C ALA A 59 2.69 15.68 22.83
N PRO A 60 3.52 16.08 21.84
CA PRO A 60 3.33 15.63 20.45
C PRO A 60 3.40 14.10 20.30
N ALA A 61 4.32 13.43 21.01
CA ALA A 61 4.45 11.98 20.96
C ALA A 61 3.26 11.26 21.61
N LYS A 62 2.74 11.78 22.73
CA LYS A 62 1.53 11.23 23.37
C LYS A 62 0.32 11.32 22.46
N GLN A 63 0.15 12.46 21.78
CA GLN A 63 -0.94 12.64 20.82
C GLN A 63 -0.80 11.66 19.64
N ALA A 64 0.39 11.59 19.02
CA ALA A 64 0.62 10.65 17.93
C ALA A 64 0.43 9.18 18.34
N LEU A 65 0.77 8.81 19.58
CA LEU A 65 0.49 7.46 20.10
C LEU A 65 -1.01 7.20 20.31
N ALA A 66 -1.77 8.22 20.71
CA ALA A 66 -3.23 8.12 20.82
C ALA A 66 -3.86 7.90 19.43
N ASP A 67 -3.46 8.70 18.44
CA ASP A 67 -3.90 8.54 17.04
C ASP A 67 -3.52 7.14 16.51
N ALA A 68 -2.31 6.65 16.81
CA ALA A 68 -1.89 5.30 16.43
C ALA A 68 -2.75 4.21 17.07
N SER A 69 -3.15 4.38 18.33
CA SER A 69 -4.00 3.43 19.06
C SER A 69 -5.44 3.41 18.53
N GLU A 70 -5.96 4.56 18.10
CA GLU A 70 -7.24 4.67 17.39
C GLU A 70 -7.18 3.90 16.07
N ARG A 71 -6.14 4.14 15.25
CA ARG A 71 -5.93 3.42 13.99
C ARG A 71 -5.75 1.92 14.21
N PHE A 72 -5.09 1.51 15.28
CA PHE A 72 -4.97 0.09 15.64
C PHE A 72 -6.34 -0.54 15.91
N THR A 73 -7.18 0.09 16.72
CA THR A 73 -8.53 -0.41 17.03
C THR A 73 -9.38 -0.51 15.76
N LEU A 74 -9.32 0.52 14.91
CA LEU A 74 -10.00 0.54 13.62
C LEU A 74 -9.48 -0.56 12.67
N ALA A 75 -8.18 -0.77 12.61
CA ALA A 75 -7.57 -1.80 11.77
C ALA A 75 -7.96 -3.22 12.24
N CYS A 76 -7.97 -3.48 13.55
CA CYS A 76 -8.43 -4.76 14.11
C CYS A 76 -9.88 -5.05 13.74
N SER A 77 -10.80 -4.11 14.00
CA SER A 77 -12.22 -4.29 13.65
C SER A 77 -12.44 -4.49 12.15
N ARG A 78 -11.70 -3.79 11.28
CA ARG A 78 -11.75 -3.99 9.83
C ARG A 78 -11.23 -5.35 9.41
N LEU A 79 -10.11 -5.80 9.99
CA LEU A 79 -9.51 -7.10 9.71
C LEU A 79 -10.46 -8.24 10.11
N ASP A 80 -11.09 -8.14 11.27
CA ASP A 80 -12.03 -9.16 11.77
C ASP A 80 -13.30 -9.26 10.90
N LEU A 81 -13.74 -8.16 10.29
CA LEU A 81 -14.93 -8.10 9.43
C LEU A 81 -14.64 -8.36 7.95
N ALA A 82 -13.37 -8.44 7.54
CA ALA A 82 -12.98 -8.53 6.13
C ALA A 82 -13.38 -9.88 5.50
N LYS A 83 -14.04 -9.81 4.33
CA LYS A 83 -14.52 -10.95 3.54
C LYS A 83 -14.04 -10.92 2.09
N THR A 84 -13.35 -9.85 1.68
CA THR A 84 -12.83 -9.68 0.32
C THR A 84 -11.38 -9.19 0.37
N VAL A 85 -10.64 -9.42 -0.72
CA VAL A 85 -9.25 -8.96 -0.87
C VAL A 85 -9.15 -7.45 -0.65
N GLU A 86 -10.07 -6.68 -1.23
CA GLU A 86 -10.15 -5.22 -1.05
C GLU A 86 -10.35 -4.82 0.43
N GLN A 87 -11.25 -5.51 1.14
CA GLN A 87 -11.49 -5.23 2.56
C GLN A 87 -10.26 -5.53 3.43
N ALA A 88 -9.54 -6.62 3.14
CA ALA A 88 -8.26 -6.92 3.78
C ALA A 88 -7.21 -5.83 3.46
N GLY A 89 -7.18 -5.35 2.22
CA GLY A 89 -6.35 -4.22 1.79
C GLY A 89 -6.62 -2.93 2.57
N LEU A 90 -7.89 -2.57 2.80
CA LEU A 90 -8.27 -1.41 3.62
C LEU A 90 -7.82 -1.56 5.08
N ALA A 91 -7.93 -2.76 5.66
CA ALA A 91 -7.43 -3.02 7.02
C ALA A 91 -5.90 -2.83 7.09
N LYS A 92 -5.17 -3.34 6.10
CA LYS A 92 -3.72 -3.12 5.95
C LYS A 92 -3.36 -1.64 5.84
N GLN A 93 -4.04 -0.88 4.98
CA GLN A 93 -3.81 0.56 4.82
C GLN A 93 -4.02 1.29 6.14
N THR A 94 -5.07 0.94 6.88
CA THR A 94 -5.34 1.51 8.22
C THR A 94 -4.19 1.23 9.20
N ALA A 95 -3.65 0.02 9.17
CA ALA A 95 -2.50 -0.34 10.00
C ALA A 95 -1.23 0.45 9.60
N LEU A 96 -1.02 0.69 8.30
CA LEU A 96 0.10 1.50 7.81
C LEU A 96 -0.02 2.97 8.25
N GLU A 97 -1.21 3.56 8.23
CA GLU A 97 -1.45 4.91 8.78
C GLU A 97 -1.09 4.96 10.26
N GLY A 98 -1.51 3.96 11.05
CA GLY A 98 -1.13 3.84 12.45
C GLY A 98 0.39 3.76 12.65
N LEU A 99 1.10 3.02 11.80
CA LEU A 99 2.57 2.95 11.84
C LEU A 99 3.22 4.30 11.47
N HIS A 100 2.59 5.11 10.63
CA HIS A 100 3.06 6.46 10.34
C HIS A 100 2.93 7.38 11.57
N HIS A 101 1.85 7.24 12.35
CA HIS A 101 1.72 7.92 13.64
C HIS A 101 2.78 7.45 14.67
N ILE A 102 3.10 6.15 14.74
CA ILE A 102 4.21 5.63 15.54
C ILE A 102 5.53 6.29 15.14
N ARG A 103 5.77 6.43 13.84
CA ARG A 103 6.96 7.09 13.30
C ARG A 103 7.00 8.56 13.74
N ALA A 104 5.89 9.29 13.63
CA ALA A 104 5.78 10.67 14.08
C ALA A 104 6.08 10.80 15.59
N ALA A 105 5.58 9.88 16.42
CA ALA A 105 5.87 9.83 17.85
C ALA A 105 7.37 9.65 18.12
N ARG A 106 8.04 8.73 17.41
CA ARG A 106 9.49 8.52 17.51
C ARG A 106 10.27 9.77 17.12
N VAL A 107 9.92 10.41 16.01
CA VAL A 107 10.57 11.64 15.54
C VAL A 107 10.40 12.79 16.53
N ALA A 108 9.20 12.97 17.09
CA ALA A 108 8.94 13.97 18.12
C ALA A 108 9.78 13.74 19.39
N MET A 109 10.13 12.49 19.69
CA MET A 109 11.02 12.12 20.80
C MET A 109 12.51 12.07 20.41
N LYS A 110 12.87 12.48 19.18
CA LYS A 110 14.24 12.39 18.63
C LYS A 110 14.80 10.96 18.63
N LEU A 111 13.93 9.96 18.51
CA LEU A 111 14.31 8.56 18.36
C LEU A 111 14.47 8.19 16.89
N ASN A 112 15.12 7.06 16.62
CA ASN A 112 15.12 6.50 15.27
C ASN A 112 13.67 6.20 14.82
N PRO A 113 13.22 6.77 13.69
CA PRO A 113 11.85 6.59 13.17
C PRO A 113 11.48 5.13 12.89
N GLY A 114 12.47 4.26 12.68
CA GLY A 114 12.27 2.87 12.26
C GLY A 114 12.38 2.70 10.75
N PRO A 115 12.07 1.49 10.24
CA PRO A 115 12.12 1.20 8.81
C PRO A 115 11.09 2.04 8.04
N ALA A 116 11.41 2.36 6.79
CA ALA A 116 10.48 3.04 5.89
C ALA A 116 9.24 2.18 5.63
N LEU A 117 8.06 2.82 5.63
CA LEU A 117 6.81 2.17 5.26
C LEU A 117 6.76 1.95 3.74
N PRO A 118 5.93 1.02 3.22
CA PRO A 118 5.92 0.66 1.80
C PRO A 118 5.84 1.86 0.84
N GLU A 119 4.93 2.80 1.08
CA GLU A 119 4.79 4.01 0.25
C GLU A 119 6.03 4.92 0.28
N GLU A 120 6.69 5.02 1.44
CA GLU A 120 7.90 5.80 1.62
C GLU A 120 9.11 5.09 1.00
N ALA A 121 9.16 3.76 1.09
CA ALA A 121 10.20 2.94 0.48
C ALA A 121 10.10 2.97 -1.05
N GLU A 122 8.90 2.96 -1.60
CA GLU A 122 8.66 3.16 -3.04
C GLU A 122 9.06 4.57 -3.49
N ARG A 123 8.65 5.60 -2.75
CA ARG A 123 9.06 6.98 -3.04
C ARG A 123 10.57 7.19 -2.94
N SER A 124 11.21 6.66 -1.90
CA SER A 124 12.67 6.78 -1.71
C SER A 124 13.45 6.04 -2.80
N ARG A 125 12.93 4.92 -3.31
CA ARG A 125 13.52 4.23 -4.48
C ARG A 125 13.37 5.08 -5.75
N ALA A 126 12.20 5.65 -5.98
CA ALA A 126 11.97 6.55 -7.11
C ALA A 126 12.88 7.78 -7.04
N ASP A 127 13.06 8.38 -5.87
CA ASP A 127 13.95 9.53 -5.66
C ASP A 127 15.43 9.16 -5.90
N GLY A 128 15.85 7.96 -5.50
CA GLY A 128 17.18 7.42 -5.79
C GLY A 128 17.41 7.16 -7.29
N GLU A 129 16.41 6.65 -7.99
CA GLU A 129 16.45 6.43 -9.44
C GLU A 129 16.44 7.74 -10.25
N VAL A 130 15.84 8.81 -9.70
CA VAL A 130 15.93 10.16 -10.27
C VAL A 130 17.29 10.80 -10.00
N ALA A 131 17.89 10.55 -8.82
CA ALA A 131 19.22 11.07 -8.46
C ALA A 131 20.36 10.47 -9.31
N ASP A 132 20.17 9.24 -9.84
CA ASP A 132 21.16 8.54 -10.67
C ASP A 132 21.05 8.86 -12.18
N ARG A 133 20.10 9.72 -12.58
CA ARG A 133 20.09 10.26 -13.94
C ARG A 133 21.09 11.42 -14.04
N PRO A 134 22.07 11.36 -14.97
CA PRO A 134 23.00 12.48 -15.17
C PRO A 134 22.20 13.72 -15.55
N LEU A 135 22.31 14.77 -14.72
CA LEU A 135 21.72 16.07 -15.01
C LEU A 135 22.16 16.51 -16.42
N PRO A 136 21.24 16.96 -17.29
CA PRO A 136 21.60 17.38 -18.64
C PRO A 136 22.69 18.46 -18.58
N GLN A 137 23.79 18.25 -19.29
CA GLN A 137 24.86 19.23 -19.40
C GLN A 137 24.30 20.54 -19.98
N GLY A 138 24.06 21.53 -19.12
CA GLY A 138 23.46 22.80 -19.50
C GLY A 138 22.75 23.52 -18.35
N TRP A 139 22.33 22.80 -17.31
CA TRP A 139 21.62 23.37 -16.16
C TRP A 139 22.48 24.27 -15.25
N TYR A 140 23.81 24.26 -15.39
CA TYR A 140 24.71 25.06 -14.55
C TYR A 140 25.03 26.47 -15.08
N SER A 141 24.51 26.89 -16.25
CA SER A 141 25.05 28.08 -16.94
C SER A 141 24.13 29.31 -17.01
N ARG A 142 23.06 29.43 -16.20
CA ARG A 142 22.28 30.69 -16.15
C ARG A 142 22.11 31.22 -14.72
N PRO A 143 22.62 32.43 -14.40
CA PRO A 143 22.36 33.06 -13.11
C PRO A 143 20.87 33.38 -12.98
N TRP A 144 20.28 33.01 -11.85
CA TRP A 144 18.85 33.07 -11.49
C TRP A 144 18.21 34.49 -11.51
N ARG A 145 18.90 35.53 -11.99
CA ARG A 145 18.52 36.94 -11.81
C ARG A 145 17.80 37.60 -13.01
N LYS A 146 17.33 36.89 -14.03
CA LYS A 146 16.61 37.54 -15.16
C LYS A 146 15.54 36.67 -15.85
N SER A 147 14.50 36.26 -15.12
CA SER A 147 13.31 35.65 -15.77
C SER A 147 11.98 36.23 -15.28
N ALA A 148 11.98 37.28 -14.46
CA ALA A 148 10.74 37.82 -13.87
C ALA A 148 10.32 39.21 -14.41
N SER A 149 11.03 39.82 -15.36
CA SER A 149 10.70 41.20 -15.82
C SER A 149 10.28 41.35 -17.28
N ASP A 150 10.34 40.31 -18.11
CA ASP A 150 10.16 40.47 -19.57
C ASP A 150 8.77 40.05 -20.09
N SER A 151 7.78 39.88 -19.21
CA SER A 151 6.37 39.75 -19.63
C SER A 151 5.69 41.12 -19.78
N VAL A 152 6.32 42.03 -20.54
CA VAL A 152 5.66 43.21 -21.11
C VAL A 152 5.60 42.98 -22.62
N GLY A 153 4.46 42.48 -23.10
CA GLY A 153 4.12 42.41 -24.52
C GLY A 153 3.41 43.69 -24.96
N PRO A 154 3.64 44.18 -26.19
CA PRO A 154 3.30 45.55 -26.60
C PRO A 154 1.82 45.75 -26.93
N GLU A 155 1.33 46.97 -26.65
CA GLU A 155 0.08 47.51 -27.21
C GLU A 155 0.13 47.60 -28.74
N ARG A 156 -1.04 47.38 -29.38
CA ARG A 156 -1.72 48.21 -30.42
C ARG A 156 -2.41 47.38 -31.51
N PRO A 157 -3.32 47.98 -32.31
CA PRO A 157 -3.89 49.33 -32.23
C PRO A 157 -5.33 49.40 -31.72
#